data_AF-A0A3B8RAN0-F1
#
_entry.id   AF-A0A3B8RAN0-F1
#
_cell.length_a   1.000
_cell.length_b   1.000
_cell.length_c   1.000
_cell.angle_alpha   90.00
_cell.angle_beta   90.00
_cell.angle_gamma   90.00
#
_symmetry.space_group_name_H-M   'P 1'
#
loop_
_entity.id
_entity.type
_entity.pdbx_description
1 polymer ?
#
loop_
_entity_poly.entity_id
_entity_poly.type
_entity_poly.pdbx_seq_one_letter_code
_entity_poly.pdbx_strand_id
1 'polypeptide(L)'
;MIEIGAGGGSIAYIDNTGLLKVGPHSAGSQPGPACYGLGGELPTVTDAALLLGYLDPAANLSDAVKLQYDLASQAMKAHVADKLGLSIHEAAAGVHRIVCEQMAAAAKIHAVEKAKDIRQCSLLAFGGAGPLHARELARRTACQHIIVPSSSGVFSAFGLLVAPMKLDLVRTRYLKLDAIDFQALEQFIVSIEDQLGRELEASHVKNDGMITAIQNRYPYRFVRYADMRYVGQGFELTTRLPENLSTTTVDDIRAAFEHQYRLMFGTSIEGAPLEVLNWRVQAFAHQGQAILPIVNQAPSGGVTSARRRRAFFPCVRDWVETPVIAEQSLPVGQTQTGPALIEQAGSTVVVGPSDCYHKDRFGNIHIALATEAVS
;
A
#
# COMPACT_ATOMS: atom_id res chain seq x y z
N MET A 1 2.92 -4.01 -8.42
CA MET A 1 2.70 -2.59 -8.13
C MET A 1 1.91 -2.05 -9.30
N ILE A 2 0.82 -1.36 -9.02
CA ILE A 2 0.08 -0.58 -10.02
C ILE A 2 0.12 0.87 -9.56
N GLU A 3 0.25 1.79 -10.51
CA GLU A 3 0.10 3.21 -10.26
C GLU A 3 -1.30 3.63 -10.70
N ILE A 4 -1.99 4.36 -9.84
CA ILE A 4 -3.33 4.87 -10.09
C ILE A 4 -3.18 6.37 -10.14
N GLY A 5 -3.57 7.01 -11.26
CA GLY A 5 -3.51 8.47 -11.47
C GLY A 5 -4.52 9.26 -10.62
N ALA A 6 -4.71 8.85 -9.37
CA ALA A 6 -5.66 9.35 -8.40
C ALA A 6 -4.89 9.66 -7.11
N GLY A 7 -4.67 10.95 -6.83
CA GLY A 7 -3.99 11.42 -5.64
C GLY A 7 -4.51 12.80 -5.21
N GLY A 8 -3.92 13.38 -4.16
CA GLY A 8 -4.38 14.66 -3.61
C GLY A 8 -4.45 15.80 -4.64
N GLY A 9 -3.50 15.85 -5.58
CA GLY A 9 -3.48 16.85 -6.64
C GLY A 9 -4.36 16.54 -7.85
N SER A 10 -5.07 15.40 -7.91
CA SER A 10 -5.92 15.07 -9.06
C SER A 10 -7.04 16.10 -9.22
N ILE A 11 -7.15 16.67 -10.43
CA ILE A 11 -8.06 17.77 -10.73
C ILE A 11 -9.48 17.24 -10.93
N ALA A 12 -10.46 17.89 -10.30
CA ALA A 12 -11.87 17.67 -10.52
C ALA A 12 -12.41 18.61 -11.61
N TYR A 13 -13.19 18.07 -12.54
CA TYR A 13 -13.79 18.83 -13.63
C TYR A 13 -15.10 18.22 -14.12
N ILE A 14 -15.90 19.02 -14.81
CA ILE A 14 -17.08 18.55 -15.55
C ILE A 14 -16.67 18.31 -16.99
N ASP A 15 -16.85 17.09 -17.49
CA ASP A 15 -16.52 16.75 -18.87
C ASP A 15 -17.57 17.26 -19.87
N ASN A 16 -17.32 17.04 -21.16
CA ASN A 16 -18.22 17.47 -22.24
C ASN A 16 -19.60 16.79 -22.21
N THR A 17 -19.78 15.74 -21.40
CA THR A 17 -21.05 15.05 -21.20
C THR A 17 -21.81 15.53 -19.96
N GLY A 18 -21.26 16.50 -19.23
CA GLY A 18 -21.86 17.03 -18.00
C GLY A 18 -21.59 16.18 -16.76
N LEU A 19 -20.65 15.21 -16.83
CA LEU A 19 -20.34 14.33 -15.72
C LEU A 19 -19.12 14.83 -14.94
N LEU A 20 -19.18 14.70 -13.61
CA LEU A 20 -18.03 14.95 -12.74
C LEU A 20 -16.95 13.87 -12.95
N LYS A 21 -15.73 14.30 -13.22
CA LYS A 21 -14.52 13.48 -13.34
C LYS A 21 -13.46 13.99 -12.38
N VAL A 22 -12.57 13.09 -11.97
CA VAL A 22 -11.40 13.40 -11.14
C VAL A 22 -10.19 12.69 -11.77
N GLY A 23 -9.12 13.44 -12.03
CA GLY A 23 -7.97 12.94 -12.80
C GLY A 23 -8.30 12.71 -14.28
N PRO A 24 -7.34 12.24 -15.09
CA PRO A 24 -5.99 11.83 -14.70
C PRO A 24 -5.03 13.03 -14.53
N HIS A 25 -5.41 14.22 -14.98
CA HIS A 25 -4.59 15.42 -14.82
C HIS A 25 -4.42 15.78 -13.34
N SER A 26 -3.22 16.23 -12.98
CA SER A 26 -2.85 16.62 -11.64
C SER A 26 -2.34 18.06 -11.61
N ALA A 27 -2.68 18.78 -10.55
CA ALA A 27 -2.12 20.10 -10.26
C ALA A 27 -0.68 20.03 -9.71
N GLY A 28 -0.16 18.82 -9.43
CA GLY A 28 1.17 18.61 -8.86
C GLY A 28 1.31 19.28 -7.48
N SER A 29 2.53 19.73 -7.16
CA SER A 29 2.81 20.55 -5.97
C SER A 29 2.90 22.04 -6.28
N GLN A 30 3.20 22.40 -7.54
CA GLN A 30 3.21 23.77 -8.07
C GLN A 30 2.57 23.75 -9.47
N PRO A 31 1.48 24.49 -9.70
CA PRO A 31 0.83 25.44 -8.77
C PRO A 31 0.07 24.74 -7.63
N GLY A 32 -0.14 23.43 -7.71
CA GLY A 32 -0.76 22.63 -6.65
C GLY A 32 -2.27 22.83 -6.49
N PRO A 33 -2.89 22.14 -5.52
CA PRO A 33 -4.26 22.41 -5.06
C PRO A 33 -4.54 23.89 -4.82
N ALA A 34 -5.77 24.34 -5.07
CA ALA A 34 -6.15 25.73 -4.87
C ALA A 34 -5.95 26.19 -3.41
N CYS A 35 -6.22 25.30 -2.46
CA CYS A 35 -6.01 25.54 -1.03
C CYS A 35 -4.55 25.80 -0.65
N TYR A 36 -3.57 25.52 -1.51
CA TYR A 36 -2.17 25.85 -1.20
C TYR A 36 -1.87 27.33 -1.40
N GLY A 37 -2.68 28.06 -2.19
CA GLY A 37 -2.45 29.48 -2.46
C GLY A 37 -1.18 29.76 -3.27
N LEU A 38 -0.70 28.78 -4.04
CA LEU A 38 0.51 28.88 -4.88
C LEU A 38 0.18 29.15 -6.37
N GLY A 39 -1.01 29.69 -6.64
CA GLY A 39 -1.51 29.99 -7.99
C GLY A 39 -2.37 28.90 -8.62
N GLY A 40 -2.72 27.84 -7.88
CA GLY A 40 -3.67 26.83 -8.33
C GLY A 40 -5.10 27.36 -8.27
N GLU A 41 -5.87 27.18 -9.34
CA GLU A 41 -7.26 27.68 -9.43
C GLU A 41 -8.30 26.58 -9.66
N LEU A 42 -7.86 25.38 -10.07
CA LEU A 42 -8.75 24.26 -10.33
C LEU A 42 -8.94 23.42 -9.06
N PRO A 43 -10.17 22.93 -8.78
CA PRO A 43 -10.42 22.13 -7.58
C PRO A 43 -9.74 20.77 -7.69
N THR A 44 -9.17 20.31 -6.59
CA THR A 44 -8.48 19.02 -6.48
C THR A 44 -9.06 18.15 -5.38
N VAL A 45 -8.55 16.92 -5.25
CA VAL A 45 -8.89 16.00 -4.17
C VAL A 45 -8.50 16.57 -2.79
N THR A 46 -7.35 17.25 -2.69
CA THR A 46 -6.94 17.94 -1.44
C THR A 46 -7.89 19.08 -1.09
N ASP A 47 -8.36 19.85 -2.08
CA ASP A 47 -9.38 20.89 -1.86
C ASP A 47 -10.67 20.28 -1.31
N ALA A 48 -11.15 19.19 -1.90
CA ALA A 48 -12.30 18.46 -1.40
C ALA A 48 -12.10 17.93 0.03
N ALA A 49 -10.92 17.38 0.35
CA ALA A 49 -10.59 16.89 1.68
C ALA A 49 -10.60 18.01 2.74
N LEU A 50 -10.09 19.20 2.40
CA LEU A 50 -10.17 20.38 3.26
C LEU A 50 -11.63 20.82 3.46
N LEU A 51 -12.39 20.90 2.37
CA LEU A 51 -13.80 21.30 2.39
C LEU A 51 -14.69 20.32 3.15
N LEU A 52 -14.33 19.04 3.24
CA LEU A 52 -15.04 18.02 4.03
C LEU A 52 -14.62 17.99 5.50
N GLY A 53 -13.67 18.84 5.90
CA GLY A 53 -13.19 18.94 7.27
C GLY A 53 -12.18 17.87 7.68
N TYR A 54 -11.63 17.10 6.73
CA TYR A 54 -10.61 16.08 7.03
C TYR A 54 -9.24 16.71 7.27
N LEU A 55 -8.91 17.78 6.55
CA LEU A 55 -7.68 18.54 6.73
C LEU A 55 -7.91 19.77 7.61
N ASP A 56 -6.84 20.22 8.25
CA ASP A 56 -6.88 21.39 9.11
C ASP A 56 -6.52 22.66 8.33
N PRO A 57 -7.42 23.65 8.20
CA PRO A 57 -7.06 24.94 7.61
C PRO A 57 -6.01 25.71 8.42
N ALA A 58 -5.89 25.42 9.73
CA ALA A 58 -4.92 26.08 10.60
C ALA A 58 -3.56 25.35 10.67
N ALA A 59 -3.48 24.10 10.24
CA ALA A 59 -2.21 23.37 10.22
C ALA A 59 -1.40 23.74 8.99
N ASN A 60 -0.08 23.71 9.16
CA ASN A 60 0.84 23.79 8.03
C ASN A 60 1.03 22.39 7.46
N LEU A 61 0.76 22.24 6.16
CA LEU A 61 1.16 21.03 5.46
C LEU A 61 2.70 21.04 5.35
N SER A 62 3.35 20.03 5.92
CA SER A 62 4.82 19.89 5.98
C SER A 62 5.52 21.15 6.51
N ASP A 63 4.93 21.83 7.50
CA ASP A 63 5.44 23.06 8.13
C ASP A 63 5.69 24.26 7.19
N ALA A 64 5.22 24.19 5.94
CA ALA A 64 5.53 25.19 4.90
C ALA A 64 4.31 25.83 4.25
N VAL A 65 3.18 25.13 4.14
CA VAL A 65 1.99 25.63 3.41
C VAL A 65 0.79 25.70 4.34
N LYS A 66 0.31 26.92 4.63
CA LYS A 66 -0.94 27.14 5.34
C LYS A 66 -2.12 27.00 4.38
N LEU A 67 -3.04 26.09 4.69
CA LEU A 67 -4.17 25.81 3.82
C LEU A 67 -5.21 26.94 3.84
N GLN A 68 -5.73 27.28 2.66
CA GLN A 68 -6.69 28.36 2.46
C GLN A 68 -8.06 27.81 2.06
N TYR A 69 -8.96 27.73 3.04
CA TYR A 69 -10.32 27.22 2.85
C TYR A 69 -11.09 27.99 1.78
N ASP A 70 -10.98 29.31 1.77
CA ASP A 70 -11.72 30.17 0.84
C ASP A 70 -11.32 29.92 -0.62
N LEU A 71 -10.04 29.65 -0.90
CA LEU A 71 -9.56 29.33 -2.25
C LEU A 71 -10.10 27.97 -2.73
N ALA A 72 -10.08 26.94 -1.87
CA ALA A 72 -10.72 25.66 -2.17
C ALA A 72 -12.21 25.82 -2.46
N SER A 73 -12.90 26.60 -1.61
CA SER A 73 -14.33 26.86 -1.72
C SER A 73 -14.68 27.56 -3.04
N GLN A 74 -13.92 28.59 -3.42
CA GLN A 74 -14.09 29.31 -4.68
C GLN A 74 -13.85 28.41 -5.90
N ALA A 75 -12.75 27.64 -5.90
CA ALA A 75 -12.43 26.71 -6.98
C ALA A 75 -13.51 25.63 -7.15
N MET A 76 -13.94 25.01 -6.05
CA MET A 76 -14.98 23.98 -6.06
C MET A 76 -16.33 24.55 -6.54
N LYS A 77 -16.69 25.75 -6.08
CA LYS A 77 -17.91 26.44 -6.49
C LYS A 77 -17.93 26.71 -7.99
N ALA A 78 -16.89 27.39 -8.50
CA ALA A 78 -16.83 27.86 -9.88
C ALA A 78 -16.75 26.73 -10.91
N HIS A 79 -16.01 25.67 -10.59
CA HIS A 79 -15.69 24.62 -11.57
C HIS A 79 -16.55 23.38 -11.48
N VAL A 80 -17.20 23.11 -10.33
CA VAL A 80 -18.00 21.90 -10.10
C VAL A 80 -19.40 22.22 -9.58
N ALA A 81 -19.52 22.91 -8.43
CA ALA A 81 -20.78 23.03 -7.72
C ALA A 81 -21.85 23.80 -8.52
N ASP A 82 -21.50 24.99 -9.03
CA ASP A 82 -22.44 25.84 -9.79
C ASP A 82 -22.87 25.14 -11.11
N LYS A 83 -21.97 24.37 -11.74
CA LYS A 83 -22.26 23.66 -13.00
C LYS A 83 -23.22 22.48 -12.83
N LEU A 84 -23.22 21.86 -11.65
CA LEU A 84 -24.08 20.71 -11.32
C LEU A 84 -25.31 21.10 -10.49
N GLY A 85 -25.43 22.36 -10.08
CA GLY A 85 -26.50 22.80 -9.18
C GLY A 85 -26.40 22.19 -7.79
N LEU A 86 -25.19 21.94 -7.30
CA LEU A 86 -24.91 21.35 -5.99
C LEU A 86 -24.39 22.40 -5.01
N SER A 87 -24.50 22.14 -3.72
CA SER A 87 -23.70 22.87 -2.73
C SER A 87 -22.21 22.52 -2.86
N ILE A 88 -21.34 23.40 -2.36
CA ILE A 88 -19.88 23.19 -2.35
C ILE A 88 -19.50 21.88 -1.64
N HIS A 89 -20.18 21.57 -0.53
CA HIS A 89 -19.89 20.36 0.26
C HIS A 89 -20.38 19.09 -0.45
N GLU A 90 -21.52 19.12 -1.14
CA GLU A 90 -21.97 18.01 -1.99
C GLU A 90 -21.02 17.77 -3.16
N ALA A 91 -20.53 18.84 -3.79
CA ALA A 91 -19.52 18.76 -4.83
C ALA A 91 -18.21 18.14 -4.28
N ALA A 92 -17.71 18.61 -3.15
CA ALA A 92 -16.53 18.06 -2.49
C ALA A 92 -16.69 16.58 -2.10
N ALA A 93 -17.85 16.20 -1.54
CA ALA A 93 -18.19 14.81 -1.24
C ALA A 93 -18.22 13.95 -2.51
N GLY A 94 -18.73 14.50 -3.62
CA GLY A 94 -18.72 13.88 -4.95
C GLY A 94 -17.30 13.62 -5.46
N VAL A 95 -16.40 14.61 -5.37
CA VAL A 95 -14.98 14.49 -5.74
C VAL A 95 -14.30 13.41 -4.92
N HIS A 96 -14.45 13.44 -3.60
CA HIS A 96 -13.87 12.44 -2.70
C HIS A 96 -14.41 11.04 -2.98
N ARG A 97 -15.71 10.92 -3.28
CA ARG A 97 -16.33 9.64 -3.65
C ARG A 97 -15.73 9.08 -4.94
N ILE A 98 -15.62 9.89 -5.99
CA ILE A 98 -15.11 9.44 -7.30
C ILE A 98 -13.66 8.96 -7.19
N VAL A 99 -12.79 9.71 -6.49
CA VAL A 99 -11.39 9.30 -6.34
C VAL A 99 -11.28 7.98 -5.56
N CYS A 100 -12.10 7.79 -4.51
CA CYS A 100 -12.13 6.53 -3.76
C CYS A 100 -12.67 5.36 -4.59
N GLU A 101 -13.68 5.57 -5.45
CA GLU A 101 -14.17 4.53 -6.37
C GLU A 101 -13.10 4.12 -7.39
N GLN A 102 -12.37 5.09 -7.96
CA GLN A 102 -11.28 4.80 -8.89
C GLN A 102 -10.17 3.98 -8.22
N MET A 103 -9.74 4.38 -7.02
CA MET A 103 -8.75 3.64 -6.22
C MET A 103 -9.23 2.22 -5.90
N ALA A 104 -10.50 2.07 -5.48
CA ALA A 104 -11.08 0.78 -5.13
C ALA A 104 -11.23 -0.15 -6.34
N ALA A 105 -11.62 0.38 -7.50
CA ALA A 105 -11.73 -0.38 -8.74
C ALA A 105 -10.37 -0.92 -9.16
N ALA A 106 -9.34 -0.08 -9.16
CA ALA A 106 -7.98 -0.47 -9.51
C ALA A 106 -7.41 -1.51 -8.51
N ALA A 107 -7.63 -1.31 -7.20
CA ALA A 107 -7.22 -2.29 -6.19
C ALA A 107 -7.92 -3.65 -6.39
N LYS A 108 -9.22 -3.66 -6.70
CA LYS A 108 -9.99 -4.88 -7.00
C LYS A 108 -9.45 -5.61 -8.25
N ILE A 109 -9.18 -4.87 -9.33
CA ILE A 109 -8.58 -5.44 -10.55
C ILE A 109 -7.22 -6.06 -10.22
N HIS A 110 -6.36 -5.35 -9.49
CA HIS A 110 -5.03 -5.87 -9.14
C HIS A 110 -5.09 -7.10 -8.24
N ALA A 111 -6.03 -7.14 -7.30
CA ALA A 111 -6.22 -8.32 -6.46
C ALA A 111 -6.63 -9.54 -7.32
N VAL A 112 -7.53 -9.36 -8.29
CA VAL A 112 -7.94 -10.42 -9.22
C VAL A 112 -6.78 -10.87 -10.10
N GLU A 113 -5.96 -9.97 -10.63
CA GLU A 113 -4.73 -10.30 -11.38
C GLU A 113 -3.71 -11.11 -10.56
N LYS A 114 -3.80 -11.05 -9.23
CA LYS A 114 -2.96 -11.81 -8.30
C LYS A 114 -3.68 -13.01 -7.69
N ALA A 115 -4.89 -13.32 -8.17
CA ALA A 115 -5.77 -14.35 -7.64
C ALA A 115 -5.94 -14.25 -6.11
N LYS A 116 -6.14 -13.02 -5.61
CA LYS A 116 -6.38 -12.72 -4.21
C LYS A 116 -7.81 -12.23 -4.00
N ASP A 117 -8.46 -12.78 -2.97
CA ASP A 117 -9.68 -12.18 -2.44
C ASP A 117 -9.31 -10.97 -1.58
N ILE A 118 -9.52 -9.76 -2.11
CA ILE A 118 -9.19 -8.50 -1.44
C ILE A 118 -9.91 -8.35 -0.09
N ARG A 119 -11.06 -9.02 0.12
CA ARG A 119 -11.82 -8.98 1.37
C ARG A 119 -11.09 -9.65 2.53
N GLN A 120 -10.20 -10.60 2.21
CA GLN A 120 -9.36 -11.31 3.19
C GLN A 120 -8.07 -10.56 3.50
N CYS A 121 -7.83 -9.40 2.86
CA CYS A 121 -6.65 -8.58 3.09
C CYS A 121 -6.94 -7.45 4.09
N SER A 122 -5.90 -7.06 4.83
CA SER A 122 -5.87 -5.78 5.54
C SER A 122 -5.35 -4.68 4.62
N LEU A 123 -5.97 -3.50 4.68
CA LEU A 123 -5.54 -2.33 3.91
C LEU A 123 -4.41 -1.61 4.66
N LEU A 124 -3.19 -1.67 4.16
CA LEU A 124 -2.09 -0.85 4.65
C LEU A 124 -2.14 0.54 3.99
N ALA A 125 -2.45 1.58 4.75
CA ALA A 125 -2.59 2.95 4.23
C ALA A 125 -1.41 3.83 4.67
N PHE A 126 -0.65 4.33 3.69
CA PHE A 126 0.51 5.20 3.90
C PHE A 126 0.63 6.25 2.80
N GLY A 127 1.63 7.12 2.93
CA GLY A 127 1.75 8.37 2.17
C GLY A 127 0.87 9.47 2.75
N GLY A 128 1.05 10.71 2.29
CA GLY A 128 0.38 11.86 2.91
C GLY A 128 -1.15 11.85 2.79
N ALA A 129 -1.68 11.30 1.69
CA ALA A 129 -3.12 11.22 1.43
C ALA A 129 -3.72 9.82 1.66
N GLY A 130 -2.89 8.79 1.86
CA GLY A 130 -3.37 7.40 1.99
C GLY A 130 -4.36 7.22 3.15
N PRO A 131 -3.98 7.59 4.39
CA PRO A 131 -4.85 7.46 5.56
C PRO A 131 -6.15 8.27 5.47
N LEU A 132 -6.16 9.34 4.68
CA LEU A 132 -7.33 10.20 4.47
C LEU A 132 -8.44 9.49 3.67
N HIS A 133 -8.05 8.66 2.70
CA HIS A 133 -8.96 7.89 1.86
C HIS A 133 -9.19 6.46 2.35
N ALA A 134 -8.37 5.97 3.29
CA ALA A 134 -8.30 4.57 3.67
C ALA A 134 -9.64 3.97 4.09
N ARG A 135 -10.43 4.69 4.89
CA ARG A 135 -11.74 4.24 5.34
C ARG A 135 -12.69 3.96 4.17
N GLU A 136 -12.82 4.93 3.28
CA GLU A 136 -13.73 4.84 2.13
C GLU A 136 -13.25 3.83 1.09
N LEU A 137 -11.93 3.69 0.93
CA LEU A 137 -11.33 2.66 0.11
C LEU A 137 -11.64 1.25 0.66
N ALA A 138 -11.37 1.01 1.95
CA ALA A 138 -11.61 -0.27 2.61
C ALA A 138 -13.08 -0.70 2.54
N ARG A 139 -14.02 0.24 2.72
CA ARG A 139 -15.46 -0.05 2.54
C ARG A 139 -15.80 -0.51 1.13
N ARG A 140 -15.25 0.13 0.10
CA ARG A 140 -15.51 -0.20 -1.32
C ARG A 140 -14.84 -1.49 -1.77
N THR A 141 -13.76 -1.89 -1.11
CA THR A 141 -13.09 -3.18 -1.31
C THR A 141 -13.60 -4.26 -0.36
N ALA A 142 -14.51 -3.93 0.56
CA ALA A 142 -14.98 -4.81 1.62
C ALA A 142 -13.84 -5.40 2.49
N CYS A 143 -12.73 -4.67 2.62
CA CYS A 143 -11.69 -4.97 3.61
C CYS A 143 -12.19 -4.53 4.99
N GLN A 144 -12.08 -5.38 5.99
CA GLN A 144 -12.59 -5.06 7.34
C GLN A 144 -11.56 -4.34 8.22
N HIS A 145 -10.28 -4.46 7.90
CA HIS A 145 -9.18 -3.97 8.70
C HIS A 145 -8.28 -3.02 7.91
N ILE A 146 -7.94 -1.90 8.54
CA ILE A 146 -6.99 -0.91 8.03
C ILE A 146 -5.84 -0.83 9.01
N ILE A 147 -4.61 -0.77 8.48
CA ILE A 147 -3.39 -0.53 9.25
C ILE A 147 -2.79 0.76 8.71
N VAL A 148 -2.64 1.75 9.57
CA VAL A 148 -1.93 2.99 9.27
C VAL A 148 -0.62 2.98 10.07
N PRO A 149 0.54 2.89 9.41
CA PRO A 149 1.80 2.92 10.11
C PRO A 149 2.03 4.24 10.86
N SER A 150 2.88 4.19 11.88
CA SER A 150 3.35 5.44 12.49
C SER A 150 4.14 6.26 11.46
N SER A 151 3.98 7.60 11.47
CA SER A 151 4.57 8.48 10.45
C SER A 151 4.25 8.06 9.01
N SER A 152 3.00 7.67 8.75
CA SER A 152 2.54 7.16 7.46
C SER A 152 2.91 8.05 6.26
N GLY A 153 3.00 9.38 6.45
CA GLY A 153 3.40 10.33 5.41
C GLY A 153 4.79 10.08 4.79
N VAL A 154 5.71 9.45 5.53
CA VAL A 154 7.09 9.17 5.09
C VAL A 154 7.42 7.66 5.07
N PHE A 155 6.40 6.80 5.08
CA PHE A 155 6.59 5.36 5.24
C PHE A 155 7.44 4.70 4.14
N SER A 156 7.46 5.25 2.91
CA SER A 156 8.36 4.78 1.84
C SER A 156 9.84 4.99 2.18
N ALA A 157 10.20 6.10 2.83
CA ALA A 157 11.57 6.36 3.27
C ALA A 157 11.96 5.41 4.40
N PHE A 158 11.03 5.11 5.30
CA PHE A 158 11.22 4.07 6.31
C PHE A 158 11.47 2.69 5.67
N GLY A 159 10.70 2.32 4.65
CA GLY A 159 10.91 1.09 3.88
C GLY A 159 12.32 0.98 3.29
N LEU A 160 12.88 2.08 2.76
CA LEU A 160 14.26 2.13 2.28
C LEU A 160 15.29 1.88 3.40
N LEU A 161 15.04 2.41 4.61
CA LEU A 161 15.95 2.25 5.75
C LEU A 161 15.98 0.84 6.31
N VAL A 162 14.83 0.13 6.29
CA VAL A 162 14.70 -1.21 6.90
C VAL A 162 14.73 -2.37 5.91
N ALA A 163 14.69 -2.09 4.61
CA ALA A 163 14.75 -3.14 3.60
C ALA A 163 16.14 -3.79 3.57
N PRO A 164 16.23 -5.13 3.66
CA PRO A 164 17.50 -5.83 3.48
C PRO A 164 18.02 -5.60 2.07
N MET A 165 19.34 -5.39 1.97
CA MET A 165 20.00 -5.38 0.69
C MET A 165 19.78 -6.72 0.01
N LYS A 166 19.21 -6.66 -1.19
CA LYS A 166 18.83 -7.82 -1.99
C LYS A 166 19.37 -7.63 -3.40
N LEU A 167 20.10 -8.63 -3.89
CA LEU A 167 20.49 -8.72 -5.29
C LEU A 167 19.70 -9.84 -5.96
N ASP A 168 19.15 -9.56 -7.14
CA ASP A 168 18.45 -10.55 -7.96
C ASP A 168 19.27 -10.81 -9.23
N LEU A 169 19.60 -12.07 -9.51
CA LEU A 169 20.17 -12.47 -10.80
C LEU A 169 19.21 -13.37 -11.56
N VAL A 170 19.00 -13.06 -12.83
CA VAL A 170 18.19 -13.84 -13.75
C VAL A 170 19.08 -14.34 -14.89
N ARG A 171 18.98 -15.63 -15.21
CA ARG A 171 19.65 -16.25 -16.35
C ARG A 171 18.63 -17.00 -17.20
N THR A 172 18.55 -16.63 -18.47
CA THR A 172 17.73 -17.35 -19.45
C THR A 172 18.45 -18.63 -19.88
N ARG A 173 17.82 -19.77 -19.64
CA ARG A 173 18.28 -21.08 -20.09
C ARG A 173 17.06 -21.97 -20.26
N TYR A 174 16.59 -22.05 -21.50
CA TYR A 174 15.43 -22.84 -21.88
C TYR A 174 15.68 -24.33 -21.64
N LEU A 175 14.81 -24.97 -20.86
CA LEU A 175 14.82 -26.41 -20.63
C LEU A 175 13.38 -26.94 -20.58
N LYS A 176 13.12 -28.08 -21.24
CA LYS A 176 11.92 -28.86 -20.94
C LYS A 176 12.11 -29.54 -19.59
N LEU A 177 11.08 -29.54 -18.75
CA LEU A 177 11.19 -30.06 -17.38
C LEU A 177 11.68 -31.51 -17.34
N ASP A 178 11.15 -32.35 -18.23
CA ASP A 178 11.49 -33.78 -18.29
C ASP A 178 12.91 -34.05 -18.84
N ALA A 179 13.60 -33.02 -19.34
CA ALA A 179 14.96 -33.11 -19.86
C ALA A 179 16.00 -32.48 -18.92
N ILE A 180 15.60 -32.09 -17.70
CA ILE A 180 16.49 -31.46 -16.74
C ILE A 180 17.38 -32.52 -16.08
N ASP A 181 18.69 -32.33 -16.22
CA ASP A 181 19.69 -32.92 -15.33
C ASP A 181 19.78 -32.05 -14.07
N PHE A 182 19.18 -32.53 -12.97
CA PHE A 182 19.13 -31.81 -11.71
C PHE A 182 20.50 -31.61 -11.05
N GLN A 183 21.46 -32.50 -11.28
CA GLN A 183 22.81 -32.35 -10.75
C GLN A 183 23.55 -31.23 -11.48
N ALA A 184 23.46 -31.20 -12.81
CA ALA A 184 24.01 -30.12 -13.62
C ALA A 184 23.31 -28.78 -13.36
N LEU A 185 22.00 -28.81 -13.10
CA LEU A 185 21.22 -27.62 -12.75
C LEU A 185 21.62 -27.06 -11.37
N GLU A 186 21.82 -27.92 -10.36
CA GLU A 186 22.30 -27.48 -9.04
C GLU A 186 23.64 -26.75 -9.18
N GLN A 187 24.60 -27.32 -9.93
CA GLN A 187 25.89 -26.66 -10.18
C GLN A 187 25.73 -25.30 -10.86
N PHE A 188 24.81 -25.19 -11.81
CA PHE A 188 24.49 -23.93 -12.48
C PHE A 188 23.90 -22.89 -11.52
N ILE A 189 22.94 -23.27 -10.67
CA ILE A 189 22.34 -22.38 -9.67
C ILE A 189 23.37 -21.96 -8.61
N VAL A 190 24.18 -22.89 -8.12
CA VAL A 190 25.27 -22.58 -7.17
C VAL A 190 26.28 -21.60 -7.78
N SER A 191 26.56 -21.70 -9.08
CA SER A 191 27.44 -20.72 -9.75
C SER A 191 26.85 -19.29 -9.77
N ILE A 192 25.52 -19.18 -9.84
CA ILE A 192 24.81 -17.90 -9.72
C ILE A 192 24.86 -17.39 -8.27
N GLU A 193 24.67 -18.28 -7.30
CA GLU A 193 24.79 -17.97 -5.87
C GLU A 193 26.19 -17.45 -5.53
N ASP A 194 27.24 -18.12 -6.01
CA ASP A 194 28.64 -17.71 -5.84
C ASP A 194 28.95 -16.36 -6.52
N GLN A 195 28.31 -16.06 -7.66
CA GLN A 195 28.39 -14.73 -8.29
C GLN A 195 27.76 -13.67 -7.39
N LEU A 196 26.51 -13.88 -6.98
CA LEU A 196 25.76 -12.95 -6.13
C LEU A 196 26.45 -12.74 -4.78
N GLY A 197 27.00 -13.80 -4.17
CA GLY A 197 27.76 -13.71 -2.92
C GLY A 197 28.96 -12.78 -3.04
N ARG A 198 29.74 -12.90 -4.12
CA ARG A 198 30.89 -12.01 -4.38
C ARG A 198 30.48 -10.56 -4.62
N GLU A 199 29.36 -10.33 -5.32
CA GLU A 199 28.83 -8.97 -5.53
C GLU A 199 28.35 -8.33 -4.21
N LEU A 200 27.69 -9.11 -3.35
CA LEU A 200 27.32 -8.67 -1.99
C LEU A 200 28.56 -8.36 -1.14
N GLU A 201 29.59 -9.20 -1.17
CA GLU A 201 30.85 -8.95 -0.45
C GLU A 201 31.55 -7.66 -0.93
N ALA A 202 31.62 -7.44 -2.24
CA ALA A 202 32.24 -6.26 -2.84
C ALA A 202 31.50 -4.95 -2.49
N SER A 203 30.22 -5.02 -2.16
CA SER A 203 29.44 -3.85 -1.72
C SER A 203 29.76 -3.37 -0.29
N HIS A 204 30.71 -4.01 0.41
CA HIS A 204 31.20 -3.64 1.74
C HIS A 204 30.11 -3.58 2.84
N VAL A 205 29.06 -4.41 2.73
CA VAL A 205 28.11 -4.59 3.83
C VAL A 205 28.84 -5.28 4.98
N LYS A 206 29.27 -4.48 5.96
CA LYS A 206 29.87 -4.97 7.19
C LYS A 206 28.87 -5.87 7.92
N ASN A 207 29.23 -7.13 8.10
CA ASN A 207 28.57 -8.02 9.06
C ASN A 207 28.94 -7.56 10.48
N ASP A 208 28.27 -6.53 10.98
CA ASP A 208 28.46 -6.06 12.37
C ASP A 208 27.75 -6.97 13.42
N GLY A 209 27.30 -8.16 13.01
CA GLY A 209 26.69 -9.15 13.91
C GLY A 209 27.47 -10.46 13.89
N MET A 210 28.10 -10.80 15.02
CA MET A 210 28.66 -12.12 15.28
C MET A 210 27.60 -13.20 15.05
N ILE A 211 27.78 -14.01 14.01
CA ILE A 211 27.24 -15.37 13.97
C ILE A 211 28.39 -16.32 13.71
N THR A 212 28.68 -17.08 14.77
CA THR A 212 29.53 -18.24 14.82
C THR A 212 29.14 -19.21 13.70
N ALA A 213 30.14 -19.61 12.93
CA ALA A 213 30.03 -20.59 11.86
C ALA A 213 29.28 -21.85 12.30
N ILE A 214 28.05 -22.03 11.83
CA ILE A 214 27.43 -23.34 11.70
C ILE A 214 26.72 -23.39 10.33
N GLN A 215 27.36 -24.13 9.41
CA GLN A 215 26.82 -24.76 8.19
C GLN A 215 26.59 -23.97 6.88
N ASN A 216 26.66 -22.64 6.81
CA ASN A 216 26.48 -21.93 5.53
C ASN A 216 27.78 -21.33 4.99
N ARG A 217 28.06 -21.60 3.71
CA ARG A 217 29.24 -21.14 2.95
C ARG A 217 29.33 -19.61 2.84
N TYR A 218 28.21 -18.91 3.03
CA TYR A 218 28.09 -17.45 3.01
C TYR A 218 27.20 -16.94 4.15
N PRO A 219 27.40 -15.71 4.65
CA PRO A 219 26.51 -15.06 5.62
C PRO A 219 25.23 -14.52 4.95
N TYR A 220 24.78 -15.14 3.86
CA TYR A 220 23.70 -14.66 3.00
C TYR A 220 22.62 -15.73 2.85
N ARG A 221 21.36 -15.30 2.73
CA ARG A 221 20.24 -16.20 2.45
C ARG A 221 19.92 -16.13 0.96
N PHE A 222 19.95 -17.28 0.29
CA PHE A 222 19.54 -17.39 -1.12
C PHE A 222 18.11 -17.91 -1.23
N VAL A 223 17.37 -17.44 -2.24
CA VAL A 223 16.06 -17.97 -2.60
C VAL A 223 16.03 -18.19 -4.11
N ARG A 224 15.66 -19.41 -4.52
CA ARG A 224 15.71 -19.89 -5.91
C ARG A 224 14.32 -19.90 -6.52
N TYR A 225 14.20 -19.48 -7.77
CA TYR A 225 12.97 -19.55 -8.56
C TYR A 225 13.23 -19.95 -10.02
N ALA A 226 12.20 -20.43 -10.68
CA ALA A 226 12.16 -20.69 -12.11
C ALA A 226 10.93 -20.03 -12.72
N ASP A 227 11.06 -19.39 -13.88
CA ASP A 227 9.90 -18.98 -14.67
C ASP A 227 9.50 -20.13 -15.57
N MET A 228 8.31 -20.64 -15.32
CA MET A 228 7.82 -21.88 -15.90
C MET A 228 6.47 -21.67 -16.59
N ARG A 229 6.17 -22.50 -17.58
CA ARG A 229 4.85 -22.56 -18.22
C ARG A 229 4.59 -23.92 -18.82
N TYR A 230 3.33 -24.20 -19.17
CA TYR A 230 3.03 -25.32 -20.06
C TYR A 230 3.53 -25.01 -21.47
N VAL A 231 4.09 -26.01 -22.15
CA VAL A 231 4.57 -25.85 -23.53
C VAL A 231 3.44 -25.32 -24.41
N GLY A 232 3.73 -24.25 -25.17
CA GLY A 232 2.77 -23.59 -26.05
C GLY A 232 1.97 -22.45 -25.38
N GLN A 233 2.10 -22.23 -24.08
CA GLN A 233 1.51 -21.06 -23.42
C GLN A 233 2.29 -19.77 -23.69
N GLY A 234 1.57 -18.65 -23.73
CA GLY A 234 2.14 -17.32 -23.98
C GLY A 234 2.63 -16.57 -22.73
N PHE A 235 2.41 -17.10 -21.53
CA PHE A 235 2.81 -16.46 -20.27
C PHE A 235 3.48 -17.47 -19.33
N GLU A 236 4.26 -16.95 -18.40
CA GLU A 236 5.06 -17.71 -17.43
C GLU A 236 4.67 -17.39 -15.99
N LEU A 237 4.85 -18.36 -15.09
CA LEU A 237 4.70 -18.20 -13.66
C LEU A 237 6.05 -18.42 -12.97
N THR A 238 6.42 -17.48 -12.10
CA THR A 238 7.58 -17.63 -11.22
C THR A 238 7.27 -18.63 -10.12
N THR A 239 7.93 -19.78 -10.19
CA THR A 239 7.77 -20.92 -9.27
C THR A 239 8.97 -20.98 -8.34
N ARG A 240 8.73 -21.02 -7.03
CA ARG A 240 9.80 -21.18 -6.04
C ARG A 240 10.37 -22.59 -6.14
N LEU A 241 11.69 -22.69 -6.19
CA LEU A 241 12.42 -23.95 -6.26
C LEU A 241 12.83 -24.42 -4.86
N PRO A 242 13.02 -25.74 -4.66
CA PRO A 242 13.65 -26.30 -3.47
C PRO A 242 15.07 -25.75 -3.25
N GLU A 243 15.52 -25.74 -1.99
CA GLU A 243 16.87 -25.28 -1.61
C GLU A 243 17.98 -26.23 -2.06
N ASN A 244 17.68 -27.50 -2.32
CA ASN A 244 18.63 -28.46 -2.86
C ASN A 244 18.01 -29.22 -4.04
N LEU A 245 18.46 -28.90 -5.25
CA LEU A 245 17.96 -29.54 -6.46
C LEU A 245 18.58 -30.91 -6.70
N SER A 246 19.71 -31.25 -6.06
CA SER A 246 20.39 -32.54 -6.27
C SER A 246 19.55 -33.74 -5.82
N THR A 247 18.61 -33.53 -4.89
CA THR A 247 17.67 -34.54 -4.41
C THR A 247 16.25 -34.32 -4.91
N THR A 248 16.05 -33.37 -5.83
CA THR A 248 14.74 -32.99 -6.35
C THR A 248 14.40 -33.83 -7.57
N THR A 249 13.12 -34.16 -7.73
CA THR A 249 12.58 -34.87 -8.89
C THR A 249 11.81 -33.94 -9.83
N VAL A 250 11.52 -34.42 -11.05
CA VAL A 250 10.62 -33.75 -11.99
C VAL A 250 9.25 -33.49 -11.34
N ASP A 251 8.74 -34.45 -10.60
CA ASP A 251 7.42 -34.38 -9.97
C ASP A 251 7.36 -33.32 -8.87
N ASP A 252 8.45 -33.12 -8.12
CA ASP A 252 8.52 -32.08 -7.09
C ASP A 252 8.40 -30.67 -7.70
N ILE A 253 9.13 -30.41 -8.80
CA ILE A 253 9.07 -29.13 -9.51
C ILE A 253 7.73 -28.94 -10.20
N ARG A 254 7.18 -30.01 -10.81
CA ARG A 254 5.85 -30.00 -11.40
C ARG A 254 4.79 -29.66 -10.35
N ALA A 255 4.82 -30.32 -9.19
CA ALA A 255 3.88 -30.07 -8.11
C ALA A 255 3.98 -28.62 -7.60
N ALA A 256 5.19 -28.07 -7.47
CA ALA A 256 5.41 -26.69 -7.09
C ALA A 256 4.81 -25.71 -8.12
N PHE A 257 5.03 -25.95 -9.41
CA PHE A 257 4.46 -25.14 -10.49
C PHE A 257 2.93 -25.25 -10.51
N GLU A 258 2.39 -26.46 -10.51
CA GLU A 258 0.94 -26.68 -10.57
C GLU A 258 0.21 -26.13 -9.35
N HIS A 259 0.85 -26.13 -8.18
CA HIS A 259 0.33 -25.42 -7.02
C HIS A 259 0.21 -23.92 -7.28
N GLN A 260 1.25 -23.26 -7.81
CA GLN A 260 1.17 -21.83 -8.18
C GLN A 260 0.16 -21.59 -9.31
N TYR A 261 0.08 -22.50 -10.28
CA TYR A 261 -0.84 -22.41 -11.41
C TYR A 261 -2.30 -22.56 -10.94
N ARG A 262 -2.61 -23.48 -10.02
CA ARG A 262 -3.94 -23.60 -9.38
C ARG A 262 -4.28 -22.38 -8.54
N LEU A 263 -3.31 -21.81 -7.82
CA LEU A 263 -3.54 -20.57 -7.08
C LEU A 263 -3.91 -19.42 -8.02
N MET A 264 -3.26 -19.33 -9.19
CA MET A 264 -3.51 -18.24 -10.15
C MET A 264 -4.78 -18.45 -11.00
N PHE A 265 -5.03 -19.67 -11.46
CA PHE A 265 -6.06 -19.96 -12.49
C PHE A 265 -7.18 -20.90 -12.01
N GLY A 266 -7.13 -21.40 -10.77
CA GLY A 266 -8.14 -22.29 -10.19
C GLY A 266 -8.11 -23.74 -10.71
N THR A 267 -7.24 -24.06 -11.66
CA THR A 267 -7.11 -25.40 -12.27
C THR A 267 -5.64 -25.69 -12.60
N SER A 268 -5.33 -26.89 -13.08
CA SER A 268 -4.05 -27.27 -13.69
C SER A 268 -4.33 -28.07 -14.97
N ILE A 269 -3.38 -28.11 -15.90
CA ILE A 269 -3.51 -28.88 -17.15
C ILE A 269 -2.82 -30.22 -16.96
N GLU A 270 -3.62 -31.27 -16.74
CA GLU A 270 -3.11 -32.62 -16.50
C GLU A 270 -2.35 -33.16 -17.72
N GLY A 271 -1.21 -33.80 -17.47
CA GLY A 271 -0.37 -34.42 -18.50
C GLY A 271 0.33 -33.46 -19.45
N ALA A 272 0.12 -32.14 -19.35
CA ALA A 272 0.77 -31.18 -20.22
C ALA A 272 2.27 -31.05 -19.88
N PRO A 273 3.16 -31.06 -20.90
CA PRO A 273 4.58 -30.88 -20.68
C PRO A 273 4.88 -29.46 -20.20
N LEU A 274 5.89 -29.35 -19.34
CA LEU A 274 6.34 -28.09 -18.75
C LEU A 274 7.69 -27.67 -19.35
N GLU A 275 7.88 -26.36 -19.48
CA GLU A 275 9.15 -25.76 -19.86
C GLU A 275 9.53 -24.63 -18.90
N VAL A 276 10.83 -24.47 -18.71
CA VAL A 276 11.46 -23.44 -17.90
C VAL A 276 12.22 -22.50 -18.82
N LEU A 277 11.98 -21.20 -18.70
CA LEU A 277 12.60 -20.17 -19.55
C LEU A 277 13.77 -19.50 -18.84
N ASN A 278 13.53 -19.08 -17.59
CA ASN A 278 14.49 -18.33 -16.80
C ASN A 278 14.70 -18.97 -15.43
N TRP A 279 15.92 -18.83 -14.94
CA TRP A 279 16.34 -19.23 -13.59
C TRP A 279 16.68 -17.97 -12.82
N ARG A 280 16.07 -17.81 -11.64
CA ARG A 280 16.23 -16.61 -10.81
C ARG A 280 16.77 -17.01 -9.46
N VAL A 281 17.78 -16.28 -8.99
CA VAL A 281 18.30 -16.40 -7.63
C VAL A 281 18.26 -15.03 -6.99
N GLN A 282 17.73 -14.96 -5.78
CA GLN A 282 17.70 -13.77 -4.95
C GLN A 282 18.65 -13.98 -3.78
N ALA A 283 19.64 -13.12 -3.63
CA ALA A 283 20.57 -13.13 -2.50
C ALA A 283 20.21 -12.00 -1.53
N PHE A 284 19.98 -12.33 -0.27
CA PHE A 284 19.67 -11.39 0.78
C PHE A 284 20.87 -11.25 1.73
N ALA A 285 21.34 -10.02 1.91
CA ALA A 285 22.32 -9.72 2.96
C ALA A 285 21.70 -9.97 4.34
N HIS A 286 22.47 -10.54 5.27
CA HIS A 286 22.03 -10.68 6.65
C HIS A 286 22.07 -9.31 7.34
N GLN A 287 20.97 -8.57 7.28
CA GLN A 287 20.79 -7.38 8.09
C GLN A 287 20.34 -7.83 9.49
N GLY A 288 20.96 -7.31 10.55
CA GLY A 288 20.39 -7.45 11.90
C GLY A 288 18.92 -7.02 11.85
N GLN A 289 18.03 -7.73 12.53
CA GLN A 289 16.61 -7.38 12.56
C GLN A 289 16.50 -5.89 12.91
N ALA A 290 15.86 -5.09 12.05
CA ALA A 290 15.60 -3.70 12.36
C ALA A 290 14.84 -3.67 13.70
N ILE A 291 15.49 -3.16 14.74
CA ILE A 291 14.86 -3.01 16.06
C ILE A 291 13.82 -1.90 15.87
N LEU A 292 12.58 -2.33 15.65
CA LEU A 292 11.47 -1.39 15.60
C LEU A 292 11.33 -0.76 16.98
N PRO A 293 11.32 0.59 17.09
CA PRO A 293 11.13 1.23 18.37
C PRO A 293 9.77 0.80 18.94
N ILE A 294 9.80 0.16 20.10
CA ILE A 294 8.57 -0.12 20.86
C ILE A 294 8.15 1.21 21.46
N VAL A 295 6.93 1.63 21.15
CA VAL A 295 6.35 2.84 21.74
C VAL A 295 6.04 2.52 23.19
N ASN A 296 6.76 3.16 24.11
CA ASN A 296 6.46 3.07 25.54
C ASN A 296 5.03 3.57 25.81
N GLN A 297 4.34 2.94 26.76
CA GLN A 297 2.95 3.26 27.10
C GLN A 297 2.78 4.76 27.33
N ALA A 298 1.84 5.39 26.62
CA ALA A 298 1.32 6.69 27.01
C ALA A 298 0.66 6.56 28.40
N PRO A 299 0.69 7.61 29.25
CA PRO A 299 0.10 7.55 30.58
C PRO A 299 -1.36 7.09 30.53
N SER A 300 -1.73 6.24 31.49
CA SER A 300 -3.07 5.67 31.64
C SER A 300 -4.10 6.79 31.87
N GLY A 301 -4.77 7.20 30.81
CA GLY A 301 -5.87 8.16 30.82
C GLY A 301 -6.66 8.04 29.52
N GLY A 302 -7.98 8.26 29.59
CA GLY A 302 -8.82 8.30 28.39
C GLY A 302 -8.35 9.39 27.43
N VAL A 303 -8.53 9.19 26.13
CA VAL A 303 -8.18 10.21 25.13
C VAL A 303 -9.17 11.36 25.21
N THR A 304 -8.80 12.42 25.93
CA THR A 304 -9.51 13.69 25.88
C THR A 304 -8.83 14.59 24.87
N SER A 305 -9.49 14.82 23.73
CA SER A 305 -9.10 15.93 22.85
C SER A 305 -9.84 17.20 23.24
N ALA A 306 -9.09 18.27 23.49
CA ALA A 306 -9.64 19.62 23.66
C ALA A 306 -10.11 20.23 22.33
N ARG A 307 -9.71 19.64 21.18
CA ARG A 307 -9.97 20.18 19.86
C ARG A 307 -11.01 19.35 19.12
N ARG A 308 -11.99 20.04 18.53
CA ARG A 308 -13.00 19.42 17.66
C ARG A 308 -13.07 20.12 16.31
N ARG A 309 -13.45 19.37 15.29
CA ARG A 309 -13.69 19.86 13.93
C ARG A 309 -14.91 19.15 13.35
N ARG A 310 -15.76 19.89 12.64
CA ARG A 310 -16.82 19.27 11.84
C ARG A 310 -16.20 18.53 10.67
N ALA A 311 -16.52 17.26 10.53
CA ALA A 311 -16.16 16.45 9.37
C ALA A 311 -17.42 15.82 8.79
N PHE A 312 -17.52 15.79 7.46
CA PHE A 312 -18.64 15.15 6.78
C PHE A 312 -18.37 13.65 6.63
N PHE A 313 -19.28 12.79 7.08
CA PHE A 313 -19.12 11.34 6.96
C PHE A 313 -20.19 10.74 6.04
N PRO A 314 -19.81 10.08 4.94
CA PRO A 314 -20.76 9.47 4.01
C PRO A 314 -21.73 8.45 4.64
N CYS A 315 -21.31 7.75 5.70
CA CYS A 315 -22.12 6.73 6.36
C CYS A 315 -23.33 7.29 7.13
N VAL A 316 -23.24 8.53 7.63
CA VAL A 316 -24.37 9.22 8.26
C VAL A 316 -24.94 10.32 7.37
N ARG A 317 -24.28 10.59 6.23
CA ARG A 317 -24.63 11.65 5.27
C ARG A 317 -24.77 13.03 5.91
N ASP A 318 -24.00 13.28 6.96
CA ASP A 318 -24.06 14.51 7.73
C ASP A 318 -22.69 14.86 8.31
N TRP A 319 -22.61 16.10 8.79
CA TRP A 319 -21.51 16.68 9.52
C TRP A 319 -21.53 16.27 10.97
N VAL A 320 -20.41 15.69 11.43
CA VAL A 320 -20.25 15.26 12.82
C VAL A 320 -19.15 16.06 13.48
N GLU A 321 -19.44 16.60 14.67
CA GLU A 321 -18.43 17.18 15.56
C GLU A 321 -17.44 16.10 15.99
N THR A 322 -16.23 16.17 15.45
CA THR A 322 -15.25 15.08 15.54
C THR A 322 -14.04 15.51 16.35
N PRO A 323 -13.62 14.74 17.37
CA PRO A 323 -12.39 15.03 18.11
C PRO A 323 -11.17 14.92 17.18
N VAL A 324 -10.27 15.88 17.30
CA VAL A 324 -8.98 15.92 16.59
C VAL A 324 -7.89 15.50 17.57
N ILE A 325 -7.24 14.36 17.33
CA ILE A 325 -6.32 13.73 18.27
C ILE A 325 -4.92 13.70 17.65
N ALA A 326 -3.92 14.16 18.38
CA ALA A 326 -2.53 13.96 17.97
C ALA A 326 -2.14 12.49 18.13
N GLU A 327 -1.49 11.87 17.15
CA GLU A 327 -1.07 10.46 17.21
C GLU A 327 -0.28 10.11 18.49
N GLN A 328 0.52 11.05 19.00
CA GLN A 328 1.36 10.84 20.19
C GLN A 328 0.54 10.74 21.48
N SER A 329 -0.68 11.29 21.52
CA SER A 329 -1.56 11.21 22.70
C SER A 329 -2.42 9.95 22.72
N LEU A 330 -2.41 9.14 21.67
CA LEU A 330 -3.15 7.88 21.63
C LEU A 330 -2.52 6.81 22.56
N PRO A 331 -3.29 6.22 23.48
CA PRO A 331 -2.83 5.14 24.34
C PRO A 331 -2.60 3.87 23.53
N VAL A 332 -1.48 3.21 23.83
CA VAL A 332 -1.11 1.92 23.24
C VAL A 332 -1.99 0.82 23.85
N GLY A 333 -2.55 -0.03 22.99
CA GLY A 333 -3.34 -1.21 23.36
C GLY A 333 -4.79 -0.95 23.77
N GLN A 334 -5.22 0.32 23.87
CA GLN A 334 -6.60 0.65 24.23
C GLN A 334 -7.45 0.89 22.98
N THR A 335 -8.54 0.13 22.87
CA THR A 335 -9.55 0.32 21.82
C THR A 335 -10.46 1.50 22.13
N GLN A 336 -10.69 2.31 21.12
CA GLN A 336 -11.59 3.47 21.12
C GLN A 336 -12.60 3.32 19.99
N THR A 337 -13.73 4.00 20.13
CA THR A 337 -14.77 4.07 19.10
C THR A 337 -14.77 5.45 18.46
N GLY A 338 -14.86 5.50 17.14
CA GLY A 338 -14.95 6.74 16.38
C GLY A 338 -16.29 7.48 16.58
N PRO A 339 -16.44 8.67 15.99
CA PRO A 339 -15.53 9.26 14.99
C PRO A 339 -14.28 9.90 15.61
N ALA A 340 -13.19 9.94 14.85
CA ALA A 340 -11.95 10.62 15.23
C ALA A 340 -11.16 11.06 14.00
N LEU A 341 -10.51 12.23 14.07
CA LEU A 341 -9.47 12.65 13.14
C LEU A 341 -8.13 12.53 13.88
N ILE A 342 -7.26 11.61 13.45
CA ILE A 342 -5.96 11.42 14.08
C ILE A 342 -4.89 12.07 13.21
N GLU A 343 -4.27 13.13 13.72
CA GLU A 343 -3.23 13.87 13.02
C GLU A 343 -1.86 13.22 13.28
N GLN A 344 -1.20 12.73 12.22
CA GLN A 344 0.17 12.23 12.21
C GLN A 344 1.08 13.27 11.55
N ALA A 345 2.40 13.10 11.69
CA ALA A 345 3.35 13.90 10.91
C ALA A 345 3.15 13.65 9.41
N GLY A 346 2.60 14.64 8.70
CA GLY A 346 2.41 14.61 7.25
C GLY A 346 1.18 13.85 6.74
N SER A 347 0.23 13.47 7.60
CA SER A 347 -1.03 12.85 7.17
C SER A 347 -2.14 12.97 8.23
N THR A 348 -3.39 12.74 7.81
CA THR A 348 -4.54 12.65 8.73
C THR A 348 -5.27 11.34 8.51
N VAL A 349 -5.49 10.60 9.60
CA VAL A 349 -6.29 9.37 9.60
C VAL A 349 -7.74 9.73 9.92
N VAL A 350 -8.66 9.27 9.07
CA VAL A 350 -10.10 9.50 9.25
C VAL A 350 -10.76 8.23 9.77
N VAL A 351 -11.23 8.26 11.02
CA VAL A 351 -12.01 7.19 11.64
C VAL A 351 -13.48 7.59 11.65
N GLY A 352 -14.35 6.77 11.05
CA GLY A 352 -15.78 7.08 10.97
C GLY A 352 -16.56 6.78 12.24
N PRO A 353 -17.82 7.27 12.32
CA PRO A 353 -18.75 6.88 13.37
C PRO A 353 -18.89 5.36 13.47
N SER A 354 -18.89 4.82 14.69
CA SER A 354 -18.98 3.39 15.02
C SER A 354 -17.77 2.52 14.65
N ASP A 355 -16.82 3.01 13.85
CA ASP A 355 -15.58 2.29 13.57
C ASP A 355 -14.75 2.20 14.88
N CYS A 356 -14.04 1.08 15.08
CA CYS A 356 -13.18 0.90 16.25
C CYS A 356 -11.72 1.08 15.86
N TYR A 357 -10.91 1.69 16.71
CA TYR A 357 -9.49 1.87 16.46
C TYR A 357 -8.63 1.70 17.71
N HIS A 358 -7.38 1.29 17.53
CA HIS A 358 -6.38 1.25 18.61
C HIS A 358 -4.98 1.45 18.06
N LYS A 359 -4.06 1.91 18.91
CA LYS A 359 -2.63 1.99 18.59
C LYS A 359 -1.91 0.76 19.12
N ASP A 360 -1.14 0.07 18.29
CA ASP A 360 -0.35 -1.07 18.73
C ASP A 360 0.98 -0.65 19.38
N ARG A 361 1.73 -1.62 19.90
CA ARG A 361 3.05 -1.40 20.54
C ARG A 361 4.13 -0.87 19.61
N PHE A 362 3.94 -0.98 18.30
CA PHE A 362 4.84 -0.46 17.27
C PHE A 362 4.42 0.92 16.77
N GLY A 363 3.34 1.48 17.35
CA GLY A 363 2.81 2.78 17.00
C GLY A 363 1.86 2.79 15.80
N ASN A 364 1.54 1.63 15.21
CA ASN A 364 0.58 1.56 14.11
C ASN A 364 -0.83 1.75 14.64
N ILE A 365 -1.65 2.47 13.89
CA ILE A 365 -3.09 2.61 14.16
C ILE A 365 -3.82 1.52 13.38
N HIS A 366 -4.54 0.67 14.09
CA HIS A 366 -5.41 -0.34 13.52
C HIS A 366 -6.85 0.16 13.58
N ILE A 367 -7.58 0.06 12.48
CA ILE A 367 -9.00 0.43 12.40
C ILE A 367 -9.77 -0.82 11.96
N ALA A 368 -10.79 -1.18 12.74
CA ALA A 368 -11.80 -2.15 12.38
C ALA A 368 -13.08 -1.40 11.98
N LEU A 369 -13.52 -1.61 10.74
CA LEU A 369 -14.71 -0.95 10.24
C LEU A 369 -15.98 -1.55 10.86
N ALA A 370 -16.93 -0.69 11.24
CA ALA A 370 -18.24 -1.16 11.62
C ALA A 370 -18.95 -1.78 10.42
N THR A 371 -19.61 -2.92 10.64
CA THR A 371 -20.53 -3.49 9.67
C THR A 371 -21.73 -2.55 9.56
N GLU A 372 -22.01 -2.00 8.39
CA GLU A 372 -23.28 -1.28 8.21
C GLU A 372 -24.41 -2.30 8.31
N ALA A 373 -25.36 -2.07 9.22
CA ALA A 373 -26.61 -2.79 9.19
C ALA A 373 -27.23 -2.52 7.82
N VAL A 374 -27.42 -3.59 7.02
CA VAL A 374 -28.18 -3.52 5.79
C VAL A 374 -29.62 -3.19 6.19
N SER A 375 -29.98 -1.90 6.11
CA SER A 375 -31.36 -1.43 6.30
C SER A 375 -32.13 -1.55 5.00
#